data_AF-A0A0M8VG72-F1
#
_entry.id   AF-A0A0M8VG72-F1
#
_cell.length_a   1.000
_cell.length_b   1.000
_cell.length_c   1.000
_cell.angle_alpha   90.00
_cell.angle_beta   90.00
_cell.angle_gamma   90.00
#
_symmetry.space_group_name_H-M   'P 1'
#
loop_
_entity.id
_entity.type
_entity.pdbx_description
1 polymer ?
#
loop_
_entity_poly.entity_id
_entity_poly.type
_entity_poly.pdbx_seq_one_letter_code
_entity_poly.pdbx_strand_id
1 'polypeptide(L)' 'MHDRTVANPVDGTTATSSLIIRNSWGTTWGYAGYGYLPYKYALQGLASDFWVLVNAEDVQTGQFGS' A
#
# COMPACT_ATOMS: atom_id res chain seq x y z
N MET A 1 16.74 -0.91 -1.12
CA MET A 1 15.31 -1.30 -1.02
C MET A 1 14.58 -0.47 -2.07
N HIS A 2 13.75 -1.06 -2.95
CA HIS A 2 12.75 -0.41 -3.83
C HIS A 2 12.79 -0.66 -5.36
N ASP A 3 13.71 -1.44 -5.92
CA ASP A 3 13.64 -1.79 -7.37
C ASP A 3 13.11 -3.21 -7.59
N ARG A 4 11.88 -3.48 -7.13
CA ARG A 4 11.20 -4.75 -7.46
C ARG A 4 10.11 -4.48 -8.49
N THR A 5 10.35 -4.95 -9.71
CA THR A 5 9.30 -5.05 -10.73
C THR A 5 8.30 -6.13 -10.35
N VAL A 6 7.03 -5.77 -10.26
CA VAL A 6 5.93 -6.69 -9.95
C VAL A 6 5.10 -6.87 -11.21
N ALA A 7 4.88 -8.12 -11.62
CA ALA A 7 4.00 -8.46 -12.73
C ALA A 7 2.62 -8.82 -12.20
N ASN A 8 1.58 -8.28 -12.82
CA ASN A 8 0.22 -8.72 -12.59
C ASN A 8 0.06 -10.14 -13.18
N PRO A 9 -0.33 -11.15 -12.38
CA PRO A 9 -0.44 -12.52 -12.87
C PRO A 9 -1.58 -12.72 -13.89
N VAL A 10 -2.52 -11.77 -14.00
CA VAL A 10 -3.66 -11.87 -14.93
C VAL A 10 -3.29 -11.44 -16.34
N ASP A 11 -2.60 -10.31 -16.49
CA ASP A 11 -2.34 -9.67 -17.79
C ASP A 11 -0.84 -9.48 -18.11
N GLY A 12 0.06 -9.85 -17.19
CA GLY A 12 1.50 -9.71 -17.34
C GLY A 12 2.02 -8.27 -17.26
N THR A 13 1.16 -7.28 -17.04
CA THR A 13 1.59 -5.88 -16.93
C THR A 13 2.50 -5.70 -15.71
N THR A 14 3.60 -4.98 -15.91
CA THR A 14 4.61 -4.78 -14.87
C THR A 14 4.50 -3.39 -14.24
N ALA A 15 4.89 -3.29 -12.97
CA ALA A 15 5.01 -2.04 -12.24
C ALA A 15 6.32 -2.02 -11.46
N THR A 16 7.09 -0.94 -11.60
CA THR A 16 8.34 -0.70 -10.87
C THR A 16 8.12 0.02 -9.55
N SER A 17 6.96 0.65 -9.35
CA SER A 17 6.59 1.36 -8.13
C SER A 17 5.29 0.82 -7.53
N SER A 18 5.38 0.31 -6.31
CA SER A 18 4.27 -0.35 -5.61
C SER A 18 4.33 -0.08 -4.12
N LEU A 19 3.16 0.00 -3.48
CA LEU A 19 3.01 -0.10 -2.03
C LEU A 19 3.25 -1.54 -1.59
N ILE A 20 3.85 -1.73 -0.42
CA ILE A 20 3.87 -3.03 0.26
C ILE A 20 2.62 -3.12 1.13
N ILE A 21 1.83 -4.19 0.95
CA ILE A 21 0.61 -4.42 1.71
C ILE A 21 0.73 -5.68 2.55
N ARG A 22 0.19 -5.67 3.77
CA ARG A 22 0.02 -6.88 4.58
C ARG A 22 -1.39 -7.40 4.39
N ASN A 23 -1.53 -8.70 4.12
CA ASN A 23 -2.84 -9.32 3.96
C ASN A 23 -3.16 -10.25 5.14
N SER A 24 -4.44 -10.62 5.28
CA SER A 24 -4.96 -11.45 6.38
C SER A 24 -5.12 -12.94 6.02
N TRP A 25 -4.57 -13.38 4.88
CA TRP A 25 -4.70 -14.76 4.38
C TRP A 25 -3.58 -15.71 4.86
N GLY A 26 -3.00 -15.42 6.02
CA GLY A 26 -1.90 -16.20 6.59
C GLY A 26 -0.53 -15.90 5.98
N THR A 27 0.52 -16.40 6.63
CA THR A 27 1.93 -16.14 6.24
C THR A 27 2.37 -16.92 5.00
N THR A 28 1.64 -17.96 4.62
CA THR A 28 1.95 -18.75 3.41
C THR A 28 1.52 -18.04 2.12
N TRP A 29 0.70 -16.99 2.21
CA TRP A 29 0.29 -16.22 1.05
C TRP A 29 1.33 -15.15 0.70
N GLY A 30 1.57 -14.97 -0.61
CA GLY A 30 2.47 -13.94 -1.10
C GLY A 30 3.90 -14.09 -0.58
N TYR A 31 4.49 -12.99 -0.11
CA TYR A 31 5.80 -12.97 0.53
C TYR A 31 5.63 -12.87 2.05
N ALA A 32 5.56 -14.02 2.73
CA ALA A 32 5.36 -14.11 4.17
C ALA A 32 4.08 -13.38 4.69
N GLY A 33 3.00 -13.39 3.91
CA GLY A 33 1.74 -12.67 4.19
C GLY A 33 1.66 -11.27 3.59
N TYR A 34 2.71 -10.81 2.91
CA TYR A 34 2.76 -9.50 2.25
C TYR A 34 2.59 -9.62 0.74
N GLY A 35 2.05 -8.56 0.14
CA GLY A 35 1.92 -8.38 -1.30
C GLY A 35 2.41 -6.99 -1.74
N TYR A 36 2.38 -6.76 -3.05
CA TYR A 36 2.72 -5.49 -3.65
C TYR A 36 1.53 -4.95 -4.44
N LEU A 37 1.17 -3.69 -4.20
CA LEU A 37 0.07 -3.02 -4.87
C LEU A 37 0.62 -1.85 -5.71
N PRO A 38 0.57 -1.91 -7.05
CA PRO A 38 1.04 -0.83 -7.91
C PRO A 38 0.37 0.51 -7.59
N TYR A 39 1.11 1.62 -7.62
CA TYR A 39 0.53 2.96 -7.37
C TYR A 39 -0.64 3.30 -8.30
N LYS A 40 -0.59 2.82 -9.55
CA LYS A 40 -1.69 2.97 -10.52
C LYS A 40 -3.03 2.47 -9.97
N TYR A 41 -3.04 1.46 -9.11
CA TYR A 41 -4.26 0.89 -8.53
C TYR A 41 -5.01 1.93 -7.68
N ALA A 42 -4.28 2.66 -6.84
CA ALA A 42 -4.86 3.74 -6.03
C ALA A 42 -5.22 4.96 -6.89
N LEU A 43 -4.33 5.36 -7.80
CA LEU A 43 -4.52 6.54 -8.64
C LEU A 43 -5.69 6.40 -9.64
N GLN A 44 -6.02 5.18 -10.05
CA GLN A 44 -7.17 4.89 -10.92
C GLN A 44 -8.50 4.75 -10.15
N GLY A 45 -8.51 4.99 -8.83
CA GLY A 45 -9.72 4.92 -8.01
C GLY A 45 -10.23 3.51 -7.75
N LEU A 46 -9.38 2.48 -7.92
CA LEU A 46 -9.73 1.08 -7.63
C LEU A 46 -9.68 0.76 -6.13
N ALA A 47 -9.23 1.73 -5.32
CA ALA A 47 -9.22 1.68 -3.86
C ALA A 47 -9.94 2.93 -3.31
N SER A 48 -10.63 2.76 -2.19
CA SER A 48 -11.39 3.80 -1.49
C SER A 48 -11.14 3.69 0.02
N ASP A 49 -11.68 4.64 0.78
CA ASP A 49 -11.63 4.68 2.26
C ASP A 49 -10.21 4.61 2.85
N PHE A 50 -9.39 5.60 2.51
CA PHE A 50 -8.03 5.71 3.04
C PHE A 50 -8.03 6.30 4.46
N TRP A 51 -7.40 5.57 5.38
CA TRP A 51 -7.16 6.00 6.76
C TRP A 51 -5.67 5.93 7.06
N VAL A 52 -5.19 6.86 7.89
CA VAL A 52 -3.80 6.87 8.39
C VAL A 52 -3.84 6.75 9.91
N LEU A 53 -3.02 5.85 10.46
CA LEU A 53 -2.76 5.78 11.88
C LEU A 53 -1.44 6.51 12.17
N VAL A 54 -1.49 7.44 13.11
CA VAL A 54 -0.33 8.21 13.58
C VAL A 54 -0.27 8.12 15.11
N ASN A 55 0.93 8.17 15.70
CA ASN A 55 1.02 8.29 17.15
C ASN A 55 0.54 9.67 17.58
N ALA A 56 -0.16 9.74 18.72
CA ALA A 56 -0.70 11.00 19.20
C ALA A 56 0.37 12.07 19.46
N GLU A 57 1.59 11.65 19.84
CA GLU A 57 2.73 12.54 20.05
C GLU A 57 3.25 13.21 18.77
N ASP A 58 3.07 12.57 17.61
CA ASP A 58 3.48 13.08 16.30
C ASP A 58 2.49 14.10 15.73
N VAL A 59 1.32 14.26 16.37
CA VAL A 59 0.27 15.18 15.94
C VAL A 59 0.48 16.54 16.59
N GLN A 60 0.84 17.55 15.80
CA GLN A 60 0.88 18.93 16.26
C GLN A 60 -0.55 19.47 16.45
N THR A 61 -1.09 19.26 17.64
CA THR A 61 -2.48 19.57 18.02
C THR A 61 -2.86 21.06 17.89
N GLY A 62 -1.89 21.97 17.77
CA GLY A 62 -2.12 23.41 17.58
C GLY A 62 -2.37 23.87 16.13
N GLN A 63 -2.28 22.97 15.14
CA GLN A 63 -2.49 23.29 13.72
C GLN A 63 -3.91 22.95 13.22
N PHE A 64 -4.76 22.39 14.09
CA PHE A 64 -6.11 21.96 13.76
C PHE A 64 -7.15 22.87 14.45
N GLY A 65 -7.21 24.13 14.03
CA GLY A 65 -8.20 25.10 14.51
C GLY A 65 -8.12 26.43 13.76
N SER A 66 -9.30 27.02 13.49
CA SER A 66 -9.50 28.41 13.06
C SER A 66 -9.74 29.31 14.25
#